data_AF-A0A383BBI6-F1
#
_entry.id   AF-A0A383BBI6-F1
#
_cell.length_a   1.000
_cell.length_b   1.000
_cell.length_c   1.000
_cell.angle_alpha   90.00
_cell.angle_beta   90.00
_cell.angle_gamma   90.00
#
_symmetry.space_group_name_H-M   'P 1'
#
loop_
_entity.id
_entity.type
_entity.pdbx_description
1 polymer ?
#
loop_
_entity_poly.entity_id
_entity_poly.type
_entity_poly.pdbx_seq_one_letter_code
_entity_poly.pdbx_strand_id
1 'polypeptide(L)'
;PSDPRLDTFYSKVKELNMAILVHVGGEGAVHTGEFEKLGNPLLLRRPLDQGVKIIMAHCASLGNNLDLDTPSNGKVDNFELFMRMMGEKRYEGSLFGEISGLTQNNRFDGPLQTLLAKKEWHPRLVNGSDYPLPALNAVIQTNALVNAGLISEDERQALNLVYGYNPLLFDFVLKRTVRHPATGARFSPSIFMIPKALSN
;
A
#
# COMPACT_ATOMS: atom_id res chain seq x y z
N PRO A 1 -4.84 -1.02 17.37
CA PRO A 1 -3.35 -0.97 17.25
C PRO A 1 -2.65 -0.12 18.31
N SER A 2 -3.20 1.04 18.70
CA SER A 2 -2.58 1.94 19.70
C SER A 2 -2.86 1.58 21.17
N ASP A 3 -3.51 0.45 21.44
CA ASP A 3 -3.88 0.06 22.81
C ASP A 3 -2.63 -0.36 23.61
N PRO A 4 -2.38 0.20 24.81
CA PRO A 4 -1.23 -0.17 25.66
C PRO A 4 -1.13 -1.66 26.00
N ARG A 5 -2.25 -2.39 25.98
CA ARG A 5 -2.25 -3.84 26.24
C ARG A 5 -1.46 -4.63 25.19
N LEU A 6 -1.16 -4.03 24.04
CA LEU A 6 -0.38 -4.65 22.96
C LEU A 6 1.14 -4.43 23.11
N ASP A 7 1.61 -3.68 24.11
CA ASP A 7 3.05 -3.37 24.26
C ASP A 7 3.92 -4.61 24.43
N THR A 8 3.49 -5.57 25.24
CA THR A 8 4.23 -6.83 25.42
C THR A 8 4.35 -7.59 24.11
N PHE A 9 3.31 -7.55 23.27
CA PHE A 9 3.34 -8.14 21.94
C PHE A 9 4.34 -7.40 21.02
N TYR A 10 4.30 -6.07 20.98
CA TYR A 10 5.24 -5.27 20.18
C TYR A 10 6.69 -5.42 20.61
N SER A 11 6.94 -5.45 21.93
CA SER A 11 8.25 -5.75 22.49
C SER A 11 8.77 -7.10 22.00
N LYS A 12 7.92 -8.14 22.00
CA LYS A 12 8.30 -9.47 21.52
C LYS A 12 8.57 -9.51 20.01
N VAL A 13 7.74 -8.83 19.21
CA VAL A 13 7.96 -8.71 17.75
C VAL A 13 9.32 -8.06 17.46
N LYS A 14 9.65 -6.99 18.19
CA LYS A 14 10.95 -6.33 18.07
C LYS A 14 12.12 -7.24 18.49
N GLU A 15 12.00 -7.91 19.63
CA GLU A 15 13.00 -8.87 20.12
C GLU A 15 13.31 -9.95 19.07
N LEU A 16 12.27 -10.46 18.40
CA LEU A 16 12.37 -11.47 17.35
C LEU A 16 12.78 -10.90 15.98
N ASN A 17 13.03 -9.59 15.88
CA ASN A 17 13.34 -8.89 14.63
C ASN A 17 12.29 -9.11 13.52
N MET A 18 11.03 -9.28 13.90
CA MET A 18 9.91 -9.49 12.99
C MET A 18 9.31 -8.16 12.53
N ALA A 19 8.60 -8.21 11.41
CA ALA A 19 7.76 -7.12 10.93
C ALA A 19 6.28 -7.49 11.05
N ILE A 20 5.42 -6.49 11.23
CA ILE A 20 3.96 -6.66 11.18
C ILE A 20 3.46 -6.13 9.84
N LEU A 21 2.91 -7.02 9.02
CA LEU A 21 2.04 -6.65 7.91
C LEU A 21 0.61 -6.53 8.43
N VAL A 22 -0.02 -5.39 8.17
CA VAL A 22 -1.37 -5.09 8.68
C VAL A 22 -2.18 -4.35 7.64
N HIS A 23 -3.47 -4.68 7.52
CA HIS A 23 -4.40 -3.91 6.70
C HIS A 23 -4.58 -2.51 7.28
N VAL A 24 -4.49 -1.50 6.41
CA VAL A 24 -4.66 -0.09 6.76
C VAL A 24 -5.53 0.56 5.70
N GLY A 25 -6.33 1.55 6.11
CA GLY A 25 -7.32 2.17 5.26
C GLY A 25 -8.71 1.58 5.45
N GLY A 26 -9.61 1.92 4.52
CA GLY A 26 -10.95 1.37 4.43
C GLY A 26 -10.94 0.00 3.76
N GLU A 27 -11.71 -0.92 4.34
CA GLU A 27 -11.91 -2.28 3.83
C GLU A 27 -13.18 -2.33 2.99
N GLY A 28 -13.04 -2.77 1.73
CA GLY A 28 -14.15 -2.83 0.77
C GLY A 28 -14.65 -4.24 0.46
N ALA A 29 -13.89 -5.27 0.81
CA ALA A 29 -14.21 -6.67 0.53
C ALA A 29 -15.04 -7.32 1.65
N VAL A 30 -14.97 -6.79 2.88
CA VAL A 30 -15.70 -7.30 4.04
C VAL A 30 -16.29 -6.15 4.86
N HIS A 31 -17.51 -6.34 5.36
CA HIS A 31 -18.14 -5.33 6.22
C HIS A 31 -17.48 -5.31 7.60
N THR A 32 -16.72 -4.26 7.89
CA THR A 32 -16.01 -4.09 9.16
C THR A 32 -16.82 -3.38 10.24
N GLY A 33 -17.94 -2.73 9.88
CA GLY A 33 -18.80 -2.00 10.81
C GLY A 33 -18.01 -1.02 11.68
N GLU A 34 -18.21 -1.07 12.99
CA GLU A 34 -17.53 -0.18 13.95
C GLU A 34 -15.99 -0.35 14.01
N PHE A 35 -15.45 -1.43 13.44
CA PHE A 35 -14.01 -1.71 13.44
C PHE A 35 -13.27 -1.02 12.29
N GLU A 36 -13.95 -0.39 11.34
CA GLU A 36 -13.32 0.36 10.24
C GLU A 36 -12.31 1.41 10.77
N LYS A 37 -12.63 2.02 11.93
CA LYS A 37 -11.75 2.98 12.61
C LYS A 37 -10.39 2.42 13.01
N LEU A 38 -10.24 1.10 13.12
CA LEU A 38 -8.98 0.44 13.44
C LEU A 38 -8.00 0.45 12.26
N GLY A 39 -8.48 0.71 11.04
CA GLY A 39 -7.67 0.91 9.84
C GLY A 39 -7.02 2.30 9.76
N ASN A 40 -7.18 3.18 10.76
CA ASN A 40 -6.54 4.49 10.78
C ASN A 40 -5.00 4.37 10.85
N PRO A 41 -4.25 4.89 9.86
CA PRO A 41 -2.78 4.80 9.85
C PRO A 41 -2.12 5.30 11.14
N LEU A 42 -2.64 6.39 11.73
CA LEU A 42 -2.03 7.04 12.88
C LEU A 42 -2.03 6.17 14.14
N LEU A 43 -2.90 5.16 14.22
CA LEU A 43 -2.91 4.19 15.33
C LEU A 43 -1.64 3.33 15.36
N LEU A 44 -0.88 3.27 14.26
CA LEU A 44 0.37 2.52 14.14
C LEU A 44 1.60 3.29 14.63
N ARG A 45 1.46 4.56 15.06
CA ARG A 45 2.57 5.28 15.71
C ARG A 45 3.06 4.58 16.96
N ARG A 46 2.16 3.99 17.77
CA ARG A 46 2.55 3.29 19.01
C ARG A 46 3.56 2.14 18.76
N PRO A 47 3.29 1.15 17.89
CA PRO A 47 4.29 0.12 17.60
C PRO A 47 5.54 0.68 16.90
N LEU A 48 5.40 1.69 16.01
CA LEU A 48 6.55 2.33 15.37
C LEU A 48 7.48 3.04 16.36
N ASP A 49 6.93 3.77 17.33
CA ASP A 49 7.67 4.45 18.39
C ASP A 49 8.39 3.45 19.32
N GLN A 50 7.88 2.21 19.42
CA GLN A 50 8.58 1.11 20.11
C GLN A 50 9.71 0.50 19.27
N GLY A 51 9.83 0.86 17.98
CA GLY A 51 10.84 0.36 17.05
C GLY A 51 10.42 -0.91 16.31
N VAL A 52 9.12 -1.23 16.28
CA VAL A 52 8.60 -2.33 15.45
C VAL A 52 8.61 -1.92 13.99
N LYS A 53 8.98 -2.86 13.11
CA LYS A 53 8.86 -2.68 11.66
C LYS A 53 7.41 -2.92 11.23
N ILE A 54 6.78 -1.95 10.60
CA ILE A 54 5.39 -1.99 10.15
C ILE A 54 5.34 -1.91 8.63
N ILE A 55 4.56 -2.80 8.03
CA ILE A 55 4.23 -2.80 6.61
C ILE A 55 2.72 -2.50 6.51
N MET A 56 2.37 -1.32 6.02
CA MET A 56 0.97 -0.92 5.83
C MET A 56 0.48 -1.46 4.48
N ALA A 57 -0.45 -2.42 4.52
CA ALA A 57 -1.02 -3.00 3.32
C ALA A 57 -1.72 -1.92 2.48
N HIS A 58 -1.60 -2.05 1.16
CA HIS A 58 -2.21 -1.15 0.18
C HIS A 58 -1.83 0.33 0.33
N CYS A 59 -0.77 0.65 1.09
CA CYS A 59 -0.41 2.03 1.42
C CYS A 59 -1.58 2.85 2.02
N ALA A 60 -2.53 2.20 2.70
CA ALA A 60 -3.75 2.83 3.22
C ALA A 60 -4.58 3.59 2.15
N SER A 61 -4.57 3.12 0.91
CA SER A 61 -5.05 3.87 -0.26
C SER A 61 -6.57 4.06 -0.36
N LEU A 62 -7.35 3.75 0.67
CA LEU A 62 -8.82 3.87 0.66
C LEU A 62 -9.37 4.37 1.99
N GLY A 63 -10.57 4.94 1.92
CA GLY A 63 -11.39 5.26 3.08
C GLY A 63 -10.91 6.53 3.81
N ASN A 64 -11.70 6.93 4.81
CA ASN A 64 -11.43 8.13 5.59
C ASN A 64 -11.48 7.81 7.08
N ASN A 65 -10.54 8.35 7.85
CA ASN A 65 -10.51 8.22 9.30
C ASN A 65 -10.28 9.56 9.99
N LEU A 66 -10.61 9.62 11.29
CA LEU A 66 -10.36 10.79 12.11
C LEU A 66 -8.85 11.12 12.11
N ASP A 67 -8.51 12.38 11.88
CA ASP A 67 -7.16 12.85 12.10
C ASP A 67 -6.89 12.91 13.62
N LEU A 68 -6.06 12.01 14.14
CA LEU A 68 -5.74 11.95 15.57
C LEU A 68 -4.81 13.09 16.01
N ASP A 69 -4.13 13.76 15.06
CA ASP A 69 -3.33 14.95 15.35
C ASP A 69 -4.19 16.20 15.49
N THR A 70 -5.29 16.27 14.71
CA THR A 70 -6.26 17.37 14.76
C THR A 70 -7.71 16.87 14.73
N PRO A 71 -8.21 16.26 15.82
CA PRO A 71 -9.53 15.60 15.83
C PRO A 71 -10.71 16.54 15.52
N SER A 72 -10.55 17.84 15.80
CA SER A 72 -11.56 18.86 15.50
C SER A 72 -11.83 19.03 14.00
N ASN A 73 -10.90 18.63 13.13
CA ASN A 73 -11.00 18.82 11.67
C ASN A 73 -11.78 17.69 10.98
N GLY A 74 -12.24 16.69 11.73
CA GLY A 74 -13.04 15.59 11.20
C GLY A 74 -12.21 14.49 10.53
N LYS A 75 -12.83 13.76 9.60
CA LYS A 75 -12.20 12.66 8.89
C LYS A 75 -11.36 13.17 7.71
N VAL A 76 -10.22 12.54 7.49
CA VAL A 76 -9.26 12.79 6.41
C VAL A 76 -9.04 11.48 5.64
N ASP A 77 -8.66 11.58 4.38
CA ASP A 77 -8.33 10.44 3.55
C ASP A 77 -7.15 9.65 4.16
N ASN A 78 -7.27 8.33 4.23
CA ASN A 78 -6.25 7.48 4.85
C ASN A 78 -4.92 7.51 4.09
N PHE A 79 -4.94 7.71 2.76
CA PHE A 79 -3.73 7.83 1.97
C PHE A 79 -2.97 9.11 2.34
N GLU A 80 -3.66 10.21 2.63
CA GLU A 80 -3.03 11.44 3.14
C GLU A 80 -2.39 11.23 4.52
N LEU A 81 -3.07 10.52 5.42
CA LEU A 81 -2.51 10.14 6.73
C LEU A 81 -1.28 9.22 6.59
N PHE A 82 -1.33 8.26 5.67
CA PHE A 82 -0.18 7.42 5.31
C PHE A 82 0.99 8.25 4.77
N MET A 83 0.74 9.16 3.83
CA MET A 83 1.76 10.06 3.28
C MET A 83 2.41 10.92 4.35
N ARG A 84 1.63 11.42 5.31
CA ARG A 84 2.14 12.15 6.47
C ARG A 84 3.12 11.30 7.26
N MET A 85 2.73 10.07 7.61
CA MET A 85 3.60 9.14 8.34
C MET A 85 4.84 8.75 7.53
N MET A 86 4.72 8.54 6.22
CA MET A 86 5.87 8.28 5.34
C MET A 86 6.85 9.47 5.30
N GLY A 87 6.36 10.71 5.46
CA GLY A 87 7.17 11.91 5.57
C GLY A 87 7.88 12.08 6.93
N GLU A 88 7.51 11.33 7.96
CA GLU A 88 8.16 11.41 9.27
C GLU A 88 9.51 10.67 9.26
N LYS A 89 10.61 11.43 9.25
CA LYS A 89 11.98 10.88 9.20
C LYS A 89 12.29 9.84 10.29
N ARG A 90 11.66 9.95 11.46
CA ARG A 90 11.84 8.99 12.57
C ARG A 90 11.37 7.57 12.25
N TYR A 91 10.52 7.40 11.22
CA TYR A 91 10.04 6.09 10.78
C TYR A 91 10.77 5.59 9.53
N GLU A 92 11.81 6.29 9.07
CA GLU A 92 12.68 5.75 8.03
C GLU A 92 13.37 4.47 8.53
N GLY A 93 13.21 3.37 7.78
CA GLY A 93 13.74 2.06 8.14
C GLY A 93 12.81 1.17 8.98
N SER A 94 11.72 1.72 9.52
CA SER A 94 10.71 0.95 10.28
C SER A 94 9.31 0.96 9.64
N LEU A 95 8.92 2.03 8.94
CA LEU A 95 7.64 2.09 8.23
C LEU A 95 7.81 1.80 6.73
N PHE A 96 7.00 0.87 6.24
CA PHE A 96 6.92 0.46 4.84
C PHE A 96 5.48 0.53 4.33
N GLY A 97 5.31 0.80 3.05
CA GLY A 97 4.03 0.65 2.33
C GLY A 97 4.07 -0.58 1.43
N GLU A 98 3.00 -1.35 1.40
CA GLU A 98 2.85 -2.50 0.51
C GLU A 98 1.89 -2.14 -0.64
N ILE A 99 2.28 -2.43 -1.89
CA ILE A 99 1.67 -1.83 -3.09
C ILE A 99 0.53 -2.65 -3.73
N SER A 100 0.06 -3.70 -3.07
CA SER A 100 -1.05 -4.52 -3.57
C SER A 100 -2.33 -3.70 -3.73
N GLY A 101 -3.11 -4.06 -4.75
CA GLY A 101 -4.36 -3.39 -5.07
C GLY A 101 -4.25 -1.97 -5.62
N LEU A 102 -3.08 -1.34 -5.68
CA LEU A 102 -2.95 0.03 -6.22
C LEU A 102 -3.37 0.14 -7.70
N THR A 103 -3.33 -0.96 -8.45
CA THR A 103 -3.77 -1.02 -9.85
C THR A 103 -5.27 -1.27 -10.01
N GLN A 104 -6.02 -1.40 -8.91
CA GLN A 104 -7.48 -1.55 -8.94
C GLN A 104 -8.18 -0.24 -9.29
N ASN A 105 -9.41 -0.34 -9.80
CA ASN A 105 -10.19 0.78 -10.34
C ASN A 105 -10.44 1.93 -9.35
N ASN A 106 -10.43 1.63 -8.05
CA ASN A 106 -10.67 2.60 -6.97
C ASN A 106 -9.37 3.21 -6.40
N ARG A 107 -8.20 2.85 -6.93
CA ARG A 107 -6.88 3.23 -6.37
C ARG A 107 -5.88 3.73 -7.42
N PHE A 108 -6.09 3.43 -8.71
CA PHE A 108 -5.12 3.81 -9.76
C PHE A 108 -5.06 5.32 -10.00
N ASP A 109 -6.18 6.01 -9.78
CA ASP A 109 -6.28 7.47 -9.90
C ASP A 109 -6.08 8.11 -8.53
N GLY A 110 -4.97 8.85 -8.36
CA GLY A 110 -4.51 9.35 -7.06
C GLY A 110 -3.39 8.50 -6.45
N PRO A 111 -3.67 7.50 -5.58
CA PRO A 111 -2.64 6.78 -4.82
C PRO A 111 -1.52 6.15 -5.68
N LEU A 112 -1.87 5.38 -6.72
CA LEU A 112 -0.87 4.75 -7.59
C LEU A 112 0.03 5.80 -8.27
N GLN A 113 -0.57 6.81 -8.90
CA GLN A 113 0.19 7.85 -9.60
C GLN A 113 1.11 8.61 -8.63
N THR A 114 0.61 8.92 -7.43
CA THR A 114 1.41 9.60 -6.40
C THR A 114 2.63 8.77 -6.02
N LEU A 115 2.45 7.47 -5.75
CA LEU A 115 3.55 6.58 -5.39
C LEU A 115 4.51 6.31 -6.56
N LEU A 116 4.04 6.34 -7.80
CA LEU A 116 4.92 6.28 -8.98
C LEU A 116 5.85 7.51 -9.06
N ALA A 117 5.35 8.70 -8.70
CA ALA A 117 6.12 9.95 -8.70
C ALA A 117 7.08 10.08 -7.50
N LYS A 118 6.70 9.59 -6.32
CA LYS A 118 7.46 9.71 -5.05
C LYS A 118 8.65 8.75 -4.94
N LYS A 119 9.67 8.95 -5.79
CA LYS A 119 10.87 8.07 -5.85
C LYS A 119 11.60 7.94 -4.52
N GLU A 120 11.59 8.97 -3.70
CA GLU A 120 12.20 9.00 -2.37
C GLU A 120 11.61 7.94 -1.42
N TRP A 121 10.37 7.48 -1.67
CA TRP A 121 9.72 6.46 -0.86
C TRP A 121 9.91 5.03 -1.39
N HIS A 122 10.40 4.86 -2.62
CA HIS A 122 10.55 3.54 -3.24
C HIS A 122 11.39 2.54 -2.43
N PRO A 123 12.47 2.94 -1.72
CA PRO A 123 13.20 2.03 -0.84
C PRO A 123 12.37 1.47 0.34
N ARG A 124 11.23 2.09 0.64
CA ARG A 124 10.28 1.71 1.70
C ARG A 124 8.96 1.19 1.15
N LEU A 125 8.88 0.91 -0.16
CA LEU A 125 7.73 0.22 -0.75
C LEU A 125 8.07 -1.25 -1.00
N VAL A 126 7.10 -2.13 -0.78
CA VAL A 126 7.22 -3.58 -0.99
C VAL A 126 6.09 -4.13 -1.83
N ASN A 127 6.38 -5.14 -2.64
CA ASN A 127 5.38 -5.81 -3.46
C ASN A 127 4.66 -6.93 -2.70
N GLY A 128 3.33 -6.88 -2.69
CA GLY A 128 2.41 -7.99 -2.43
C GLY A 128 1.27 -7.97 -3.45
N SER A 129 0.48 -9.03 -3.50
CA SER A 129 -0.59 -9.20 -4.51
C SER A 129 -2.00 -8.97 -3.98
N ASP A 130 -2.23 -9.16 -2.68
CA ASP A 130 -3.58 -9.22 -2.10
C ASP A 130 -4.47 -10.28 -2.78
N TYR A 131 -3.87 -11.45 -3.05
CA TYR A 131 -4.61 -12.58 -3.59
C TYR A 131 -5.76 -12.98 -2.65
N PRO A 132 -6.98 -13.21 -3.16
CA PRO A 132 -7.31 -13.49 -4.57
C PRO A 132 -7.77 -12.31 -5.43
N LEU A 133 -7.68 -11.05 -4.97
CA LEU A 133 -8.26 -9.92 -5.72
C LEU A 133 -7.74 -9.79 -7.16
N PRO A 134 -6.44 -9.99 -7.47
CA PRO A 134 -6.00 -9.93 -8.85
C PRO A 134 -6.57 -11.03 -9.76
N ALA A 135 -7.20 -12.08 -9.23
CA ALA A 135 -7.92 -13.09 -10.01
C ALA A 135 -9.38 -12.72 -10.31
N LEU A 136 -9.84 -11.59 -9.77
CA LEU A 136 -11.18 -11.05 -10.01
C LEU A 136 -11.11 -9.96 -11.08
N ASN A 137 -11.39 -10.32 -12.33
CA ASN A 137 -11.30 -9.41 -13.49
C ASN A 137 -12.13 -8.12 -13.34
N ALA A 138 -13.12 -8.09 -12.43
CA ALA A 138 -13.93 -6.91 -12.15
C ALA A 138 -13.15 -5.78 -11.46
N VAL A 139 -12.09 -6.09 -10.71
CA VAL A 139 -11.40 -5.08 -9.87
C VAL A 139 -10.26 -4.35 -10.58
N ILE A 140 -9.64 -4.97 -11.60
CA ILE A 140 -8.55 -4.39 -12.38
C ILE A 140 -9.01 -4.30 -13.85
N GLN A 141 -9.41 -3.12 -14.30
CA GLN A 141 -9.82 -2.90 -15.68
C GLN A 141 -8.66 -2.34 -16.49
N THR A 142 -8.01 -3.17 -17.28
CA THR A 142 -6.84 -2.76 -18.08
C THR A 142 -7.16 -1.70 -19.13
N ASN A 143 -8.40 -1.62 -19.63
CA ASN A 143 -8.85 -0.51 -20.47
C ASN A 143 -8.85 0.83 -19.72
N ALA A 144 -9.26 0.85 -18.45
CA ALA A 144 -9.23 2.07 -17.64
C ALA A 144 -7.79 2.54 -17.42
N LEU A 145 -6.86 1.60 -17.24
CA LEU A 145 -5.43 1.90 -17.13
C LEU A 145 -4.84 2.48 -18.43
N VAL A 146 -5.27 2.00 -19.61
CA VAL A 146 -4.91 2.61 -20.91
C VAL A 146 -5.47 4.02 -21.01
N ASN A 147 -6.75 4.22 -20.72
CA ASN A 147 -7.38 5.54 -20.78
C ASN A 147 -6.72 6.55 -19.84
N ALA A 148 -6.23 6.09 -18.69
CA ALA A 148 -5.49 6.91 -17.74
C ALA A 148 -4.02 7.13 -18.13
N GLY A 149 -3.54 6.56 -19.25
CA GLY A 149 -2.16 6.67 -19.71
C GLY A 149 -1.14 5.91 -18.85
N LEU A 150 -1.60 4.97 -18.02
CA LEU A 150 -0.74 4.20 -17.12
C LEU A 150 -0.01 3.05 -17.84
N ILE A 151 -0.61 2.53 -18.92
CA ILE A 151 -0.06 1.51 -19.82
C ILE A 151 -0.46 1.82 -21.27
N SER A 152 0.22 1.25 -22.26
CA SER A 152 -0.18 1.34 -23.68
C SER A 152 -1.17 0.24 -24.06
N GLU A 153 -1.80 0.40 -25.25
CA GLU A 153 -2.71 -0.62 -25.80
C GLU A 153 -1.99 -1.95 -26.11
N ASP A 154 -0.76 -1.90 -26.62
CA ASP A 154 0.05 -3.11 -26.86
C ASP A 154 0.40 -3.82 -25.55
N GLU A 155 0.76 -3.06 -24.51
CA GLU A 155 1.02 -3.60 -23.18
C GLU A 155 -0.26 -4.23 -22.59
N ARG A 156 -1.41 -3.60 -22.79
CA ARG A 156 -2.71 -4.13 -22.38
C ARG A 156 -2.97 -5.51 -23.00
N GLN A 157 -2.76 -5.64 -24.30
CA GLN A 157 -2.95 -6.92 -25.00
C GLN A 157 -2.04 -8.01 -24.43
N ALA A 158 -0.75 -7.71 -24.25
CA ALA A 158 0.21 -8.64 -23.65
C ALA A 158 -0.17 -9.03 -22.21
N LEU A 159 -0.56 -8.07 -21.39
CA LEU A 159 -1.00 -8.30 -20.01
C LEU A 159 -2.25 -9.17 -19.95
N ASN A 160 -3.25 -8.93 -20.80
CA ASN A 160 -4.47 -9.73 -20.83
C ASN A 160 -4.20 -11.19 -21.24
N LEU A 161 -3.20 -11.44 -22.10
CA LEU A 161 -2.74 -12.81 -22.39
C LEU A 161 -2.19 -13.48 -21.13
N VAL A 162 -1.31 -12.80 -20.38
CA VAL A 162 -0.77 -13.34 -19.11
C VAL A 162 -1.87 -13.63 -18.10
N TYR A 163 -2.85 -12.72 -17.97
CA TYR A 163 -3.99 -12.88 -17.07
C TYR A 163 -4.76 -14.18 -17.32
N GLY A 164 -4.98 -14.53 -18.60
CA GLY A 164 -5.69 -15.75 -19.00
C GLY A 164 -5.04 -17.06 -18.50
N TYR A 165 -3.75 -17.03 -18.15
CA TYR A 165 -3.03 -18.19 -17.63
C TYR A 165 -2.71 -18.09 -16.14
N ASN A 166 -2.29 -16.91 -15.66
CA ASN A 166 -1.84 -16.74 -14.29
C ASN A 166 -2.11 -15.30 -13.78
N PRO A 167 -3.16 -15.09 -12.96
CA PRO A 167 -3.51 -13.77 -12.45
C PRO A 167 -2.48 -13.19 -11.47
N LEU A 168 -1.72 -14.02 -10.75
CA LEU A 168 -0.63 -13.56 -9.88
C LEU A 168 0.56 -13.04 -10.70
N LEU A 169 0.91 -13.74 -11.78
CA LEU A 169 1.95 -13.27 -12.69
C LEU A 169 1.50 -11.99 -13.41
N PHE A 170 0.24 -11.92 -13.83
CA PHE A 170 -0.35 -10.70 -14.39
C PHE A 170 -0.19 -9.51 -13.45
N ASP A 171 -0.57 -9.65 -12.19
CA ASP A 171 -0.47 -8.59 -11.17
C ASP A 171 0.97 -8.09 -11.01
N PHE A 172 1.91 -9.03 -10.90
CA PHE A 172 3.35 -8.71 -10.83
C PHE A 172 3.84 -7.97 -12.07
N VAL A 173 3.52 -8.46 -13.27
CA VAL A 173 3.95 -7.84 -14.53
C VAL A 173 3.29 -6.47 -14.70
N LEU A 174 1.99 -6.33 -14.41
CA LEU A 174 1.25 -5.08 -14.49
C LEU A 174 1.90 -4.00 -13.62
N LYS A 175 2.18 -4.28 -12.34
CA LYS A 175 2.86 -3.33 -11.44
C LYS A 175 4.25 -2.91 -11.94
N ARG A 176 4.95 -3.77 -12.68
CA ARG A 176 6.24 -3.43 -13.31
C ARG A 176 6.07 -2.65 -14.62
N THR A 177 4.92 -2.77 -15.25
CA THR A 177 4.59 -2.13 -16.52
C THR A 177 4.04 -0.72 -16.34
N VAL A 178 3.24 -0.45 -15.31
CA VAL A 178 2.61 0.87 -15.12
C VAL A 178 3.62 2.02 -15.03
N ARG A 179 3.24 3.19 -15.56
CA ARG A 179 4.01 4.45 -15.46
C ARG A 179 3.09 5.61 -15.11
N HIS A 180 3.63 6.63 -14.45
CA HIS A 180 2.93 7.88 -14.26
C HIS A 180 2.65 8.52 -15.64
N PRO A 181 1.42 8.96 -15.95
CA PRO A 181 1.06 9.41 -17.29
C PRO A 181 1.83 10.67 -17.73
N ALA A 182 1.99 11.65 -16.83
CA ALA A 182 2.71 12.89 -17.15
C ALA A 182 4.25 12.76 -17.17
N THR A 183 4.85 11.98 -16.27
CA THR A 183 6.31 11.96 -16.06
C THR A 183 7.00 10.71 -16.57
N GLY A 184 6.24 9.66 -16.94
CA GLY A 184 6.78 8.35 -17.29
C GLY A 184 7.40 7.58 -16.13
N ALA A 185 7.31 8.10 -14.90
CA ALA A 185 7.92 7.52 -13.71
C ALA A 185 7.35 6.12 -13.41
N ARG A 186 8.21 5.11 -13.21
CA ARG A 186 7.84 3.71 -12.92
C ARG A 186 8.26 3.25 -11.53
N PHE A 187 7.63 2.22 -10.98
CA PHE A 187 8.15 1.60 -9.76
C PHE A 187 9.57 1.09 -9.95
N SER A 188 10.45 1.40 -9.00
CA SER A 188 11.83 0.91 -9.05
C SER A 188 11.89 -0.61 -8.91
N PRO A 189 12.88 -1.29 -9.53
CA PRO A 189 13.02 -2.74 -9.40
C PRO A 189 13.16 -3.23 -7.95
N SER A 190 13.71 -2.40 -7.05
CA SER A 190 13.93 -2.76 -5.64
C SER A 190 12.64 -3.01 -4.86
N ILE A 191 11.50 -2.47 -5.29
CA ILE A 191 10.19 -2.70 -4.65
C ILE A 191 9.76 -4.18 -4.76
N PHE A 192 10.27 -4.88 -5.78
CA PHE A 192 10.00 -6.29 -6.03
C PHE A 192 11.06 -7.23 -5.42
N MET A 193 11.95 -6.67 -4.60
CA MET A 193 12.95 -7.39 -3.82
C MET A 193 12.62 -7.24 -2.34
N ILE A 194 13.20 -8.08 -1.49
CA ILE A 194 13.05 -7.90 -0.03
C ILE A 194 13.93 -6.72 0.40
N PRO A 195 13.37 -5.67 1.04
CA PRO A 195 14.17 -4.56 1.54
C PRO A 195 15.20 -5.05 2.55
N LYS A 196 16.40 -4.46 2.52
CA LYS A 196 17.47 -4.78 3.48
C LYS A 196 17.01 -4.63 4.93
N ALA A 197 16.25 -3.57 5.23
CA ALA A 197 15.72 -3.35 6.57
C ALA A 197 14.70 -4.42 7.04
N LEU A 198 14.09 -5.16 6.10
CA LEU A 198 13.23 -6.31 6.40
C LEU A 198 13.97 -7.66 6.29
N SER A 199 15.23 -7.67 5.86
CA SER A 199 16.05 -8.86 5.69
C SER A 199 17.09 -8.93 6.81
N ASN A 200 16.78 -9.65 7.90
CA ASN A 200 17.65 -9.92 9.06
C ASN A 200 18.49 -8.73 9.56
#